data_AF-A0A6C0JY18-F1
#
_entry.id   AF-A0A6C0JY18-F1
#
_cell.length_a   1.000
_cell.length_b   1.000
_cell.length_c   1.000
_cell.angle_alpha   90.00
_cell.angle_beta   90.00
_cell.angle_gamma   90.00
#
_symmetry.space_group_name_H-M   'P 1'
#
loop_
_entity.id
_entity.type
_entity.pdbx_description
1 polymer ?
#
loop_
_entity_poly.entity_id
_entity_poly.type
_entity_poly.pdbx_seq_one_letter_code
_entity_poly.pdbx_strand_id
1 'polypeptide(L)'
;MEIFTLTKFRYPKNIEDSFNDFCKYTFLYDYNKTYEMFFSENITEKIMFVDFNKIKNIYIKKICFILYVLYFKGGFFIDINVIPTNNIINFNLKNNSIYIVESILDSNNLFLGIFGSSKNNINLLNLIQHLINFDNCEKEFNSKIFYEIIKNNVIENVTILNEKIYNSNYVSTINEVGEVLFNHYYKPKFSYTEIPLKVKDIVSVKDIKVGITLSLFKDVLSFFSNGINQNSLFLCELLLNIGFDVYFIIEDSKLFDIDENNLSKILYDKRFKFAKYSEILYSEFNVIITLSFSYGEQFIHNYLKYLNTKHVGYFCGNTYIIESEKILYNQHKDTQNCEYDFLVNDKPKYDEIWSIPQMVEINRDFWSILYQCNCIEVPFVWSDKAIHLSCIVNKCNESDLLYKNRGLEKKIAVFEPNISIMKWALPSVLICENAYRNNKFIKHLYITNISSSKIIDFNLKQFNKFVSSLKLVKDKKCSIESRYNTLSFMKDYADVVLSHQWGNPLNYLYFDLAWMGWPILHNAYLCKNIGYFYDNFNLVDASIQLEKILVEHDKNIDLYIKTNREAIDIYLPTNLELQNKYKKLIFNLFS
;
A
#
# COMPACT_ATOMS: atom_id res chain seq x y z
N MET A 1 -27.45 -38.89 -5.04
CA MET A 1 -26.94 -38.62 -3.68
C MET A 1 -25.50 -38.18 -3.83
N GLU A 2 -25.27 -36.89 -4.07
CA GLU A 2 -23.93 -36.31 -4.02
C GLU A 2 -23.76 -35.72 -2.62
N ILE A 3 -22.90 -36.36 -1.85
CA ILE A 3 -22.46 -35.94 -0.52
C ILE A 3 -21.48 -34.79 -0.76
N PHE A 4 -21.85 -33.57 -0.36
CA PHE A 4 -20.95 -32.44 -0.45
C PHE A 4 -19.88 -32.54 0.66
N THR A 5 -18.67 -32.92 0.28
CA THR A 5 -17.45 -32.74 1.10
C THR A 5 -17.17 -31.24 1.26
N LEU A 6 -17.23 -30.75 2.49
CA LEU A 6 -17.08 -29.34 2.87
C LEU A 6 -15.61 -28.95 3.09
N THR A 7 -14.76 -29.18 2.08
CA THR A 7 -13.37 -28.68 2.11
C THR A 7 -13.24 -27.21 1.72
N LYS A 8 -14.34 -26.50 1.45
CA LYS A 8 -14.35 -25.11 1.00
C LYS A 8 -15.42 -24.31 1.74
N PHE A 9 -15.18 -23.95 3.00
CA PHE A 9 -15.92 -22.87 3.68
C PHE A 9 -15.81 -21.59 2.84
N ARG A 10 -16.88 -20.79 2.78
CA ARG A 10 -17.00 -19.64 1.86
C ARG A 10 -17.35 -18.38 2.66
N TYR A 11 -16.38 -17.52 3.00
CA TYR A 11 -16.63 -16.07 2.79
C TYR A 11 -17.26 -15.91 1.40
N PRO A 12 -18.03 -14.85 1.09
CA PRO A 12 -18.48 -14.59 -0.28
C PRO A 12 -17.27 -14.64 -1.24
N LYS A 13 -17.10 -15.83 -1.82
CA LYS A 13 -15.93 -16.35 -2.56
C LYS A 13 -16.03 -15.95 -4.03
N ASN A 14 -16.77 -14.88 -4.32
CA ASN A 14 -17.07 -14.46 -5.69
C ASN A 14 -17.06 -12.94 -5.75
N ILE A 15 -15.90 -12.37 -5.51
CA ILE A 15 -15.43 -11.26 -6.32
C ILE A 15 -14.03 -11.71 -6.75
N GLU A 16 -14.01 -12.31 -7.94
CA GLU A 16 -12.83 -12.67 -8.74
C GLU A 16 -11.87 -13.72 -8.15
N ASP A 17 -12.27 -14.97 -8.32
CA ASP A 17 -11.45 -15.91 -9.09
C ASP A 17 -12.30 -17.12 -9.48
N SER A 18 -12.54 -17.28 -10.78
CA SER A 18 -12.68 -18.61 -11.39
C SER A 18 -12.18 -18.57 -12.82
N PHE A 19 -10.85 -18.44 -12.95
CA PHE A 19 -10.06 -19.49 -13.59
C PHE A 19 -9.27 -20.24 -12.50
N ASN A 20 -9.52 -21.55 -12.43
CA ASN A 20 -8.83 -22.64 -11.72
C ASN A 20 -8.44 -22.55 -10.23
N ASP A 21 -8.10 -23.73 -9.72
CA ASP A 21 -8.25 -24.24 -8.36
C ASP A 21 -7.37 -23.63 -7.26
N PHE A 22 -7.83 -23.92 -6.03
CA PHE A 22 -7.26 -23.63 -4.70
C PHE A 22 -7.73 -22.33 -4.02
N CYS A 23 -7.77 -22.40 -2.69
CA CYS A 23 -8.74 -21.79 -1.76
C CYS A 23 -8.78 -20.23 -1.72
N LYS A 24 -9.94 -19.64 -1.41
CA LYS A 24 -10.32 -18.22 -1.65
C LYS A 24 -11.12 -17.63 -0.46
N TYR A 25 -10.86 -16.44 0.04
CA TYR A 25 -11.81 -15.66 0.88
C TYR A 25 -11.66 -14.19 0.43
N THR A 26 -12.69 -13.32 0.51
CA THR A 26 -12.63 -11.93 -0.01
C THR A 26 -13.44 -10.97 0.87
N PHE A 27 -12.86 -9.83 1.24
CA PHE A 27 -13.53 -8.75 1.98
C PHE A 27 -14.46 -7.90 1.10
N LEU A 28 -15.58 -7.46 1.66
CA LEU A 28 -16.63 -6.74 0.96
C LEU A 28 -16.35 -5.22 1.03
N TYR A 29 -15.55 -4.72 0.08
CA TYR A 29 -15.41 -3.28 -0.15
C TYR A 29 -16.63 -2.76 -0.90
N ASP A 30 -17.15 -1.61 -0.49
CA ASP A 30 -18.32 -0.96 -1.08
C ASP A 30 -17.97 -0.33 -2.45
N TYR A 31 -17.70 -1.19 -3.43
CA TYR A 31 -17.43 -0.81 -4.81
C TYR A 31 -18.68 -1.12 -5.63
N ASN A 32 -19.40 -0.09 -6.11
CA ASN A 32 -20.59 -0.29 -6.96
C ASN A 32 -20.28 -1.18 -8.18
N LYS A 33 -19.06 -1.10 -8.72
CA LYS A 33 -18.58 -1.93 -9.83
C LYS A 33 -18.64 -3.43 -9.52
N THR A 34 -18.32 -3.80 -8.29
CA THR A 34 -18.40 -5.18 -7.79
C THR A 34 -19.82 -5.72 -7.82
N TYR A 35 -20.78 -4.93 -7.34
CA TYR A 35 -22.19 -5.32 -7.37
C TYR A 35 -22.67 -5.46 -8.81
N GLU A 36 -22.38 -4.48 -9.66
CA GLU A 36 -22.79 -4.46 -11.07
C GLU A 36 -22.27 -5.70 -11.82
N MET A 37 -20.99 -6.04 -11.65
CA MET A 37 -20.39 -7.23 -12.25
C MET A 37 -21.11 -8.51 -11.79
N PHE A 38 -21.29 -8.70 -10.48
CA PHE A 38 -21.93 -9.93 -9.99
C PHE A 38 -23.38 -10.08 -10.49
N PHE A 39 -24.14 -8.99 -10.53
CA PHE A 39 -25.50 -8.99 -11.08
C PHE A 39 -25.54 -9.25 -12.59
N SER A 40 -24.53 -8.78 -13.34
CA SER A 40 -24.45 -9.04 -14.79
C SER A 40 -24.21 -10.52 -15.11
N GLU A 41 -23.50 -11.24 -14.24
CA GLU A 41 -23.20 -12.67 -14.39
C GLU A 41 -24.28 -13.58 -13.78
N ASN A 42 -25.04 -13.08 -12.80
CA ASN A 42 -26.01 -13.86 -12.03
C ASN A 42 -27.35 -13.15 -12.07
N ILE A 43 -28.19 -13.53 -13.03
CA ILE A 43 -29.49 -12.88 -13.31
C ILE A 43 -30.63 -13.69 -12.71
N THR A 44 -31.57 -12.99 -12.06
CA THR A 44 -32.87 -13.55 -11.66
C THR A 44 -33.96 -12.51 -11.86
N GLU A 45 -35.15 -12.96 -12.26
CA GLU A 45 -36.31 -12.08 -12.48
C GLU A 45 -36.85 -11.47 -11.18
N LYS A 46 -36.50 -12.02 -10.01
CA LYS A 46 -37.03 -11.57 -8.71
C LYS A 46 -36.32 -10.36 -8.12
N ILE A 47 -35.04 -10.16 -8.43
CA ILE A 47 -34.21 -9.06 -7.91
C ILE A 47 -33.31 -8.57 -9.04
N MET A 48 -33.61 -7.40 -9.60
CA MET A 48 -32.80 -6.77 -10.63
C MET A 48 -31.76 -5.81 -10.02
N PHE A 49 -30.63 -5.61 -10.70
CA PHE A 49 -29.59 -4.68 -10.25
C PHE A 49 -30.13 -3.26 -10.04
N VAL A 50 -31.05 -2.82 -10.90
CA VAL A 50 -31.70 -1.50 -10.79
C VAL A 50 -32.43 -1.33 -9.46
N ASP A 51 -33.06 -2.39 -8.93
CA ASP A 51 -33.77 -2.32 -7.66
C ASP A 51 -32.82 -2.46 -6.47
N PHE A 52 -31.79 -3.30 -6.59
CA PHE A 52 -30.71 -3.38 -5.62
C PHE A 52 -29.96 -2.05 -5.48
N ASN A 53 -29.72 -1.33 -6.58
CA ASN A 53 -28.94 -0.10 -6.56
C ASN A 53 -29.70 1.09 -5.94
N LYS A 54 -31.03 1.00 -5.81
CA LYS A 54 -31.87 2.01 -5.14
C LYS A 54 -31.81 1.95 -3.61
N ILE A 55 -31.24 0.89 -3.02
CA ILE A 55 -31.11 0.75 -1.57
C ILE A 55 -30.24 1.89 -1.03
N LYS A 56 -30.80 2.70 -0.13
CA LYS A 56 -30.18 3.89 0.45
C LYS A 56 -29.30 3.53 1.64
N ASN A 57 -29.76 2.65 2.53
CA ASN A 57 -29.01 2.25 3.72
C ASN A 57 -27.88 1.28 3.35
N ILE A 58 -26.65 1.70 3.63
CA ILE A 58 -25.43 0.96 3.31
C ILE A 58 -25.38 -0.44 3.96
N TYR A 59 -25.90 -0.59 5.19
CA TYR A 59 -25.94 -1.87 5.89
C TYR A 59 -26.95 -2.82 5.25
N ILE A 60 -28.14 -2.31 4.90
CA ILE A 60 -29.15 -3.11 4.20
C ILE A 60 -28.62 -3.54 2.83
N LYS A 61 -27.99 -2.63 2.08
CA LYS A 61 -27.41 -2.92 0.78
C LYS A 61 -26.39 -4.05 0.85
N LYS A 62 -25.49 -4.00 1.85
CA LYS A 62 -24.51 -5.05 2.12
C LYS A 62 -25.17 -6.41 2.42
N ILE A 63 -26.16 -6.45 3.30
CA ILE A 63 -26.86 -7.70 3.64
C ILE A 63 -27.59 -8.26 2.43
N CYS A 64 -28.31 -7.42 1.67
CA CYS A 64 -29.00 -7.84 0.46
C CYS A 64 -28.03 -8.49 -0.55
N PHE A 65 -26.83 -7.93 -0.70
CA PHE A 65 -25.82 -8.51 -1.57
C PHE A 65 -25.33 -9.87 -1.06
N ILE A 66 -25.08 -10.00 0.25
CA ILE A 66 -24.68 -11.28 0.87
C ILE A 66 -25.74 -12.36 0.61
N LEU A 67 -27.01 -12.04 0.84
CA LEU A 67 -28.13 -12.96 0.59
C LEU A 67 -28.22 -13.36 -0.89
N TYR A 68 -27.99 -12.41 -1.79
CA TYR A 68 -27.98 -12.65 -3.23
C TYR A 68 -26.85 -13.59 -3.65
N VAL A 69 -25.64 -13.39 -3.12
CA VAL A 69 -24.50 -14.28 -3.36
C VAL A 69 -24.79 -15.67 -2.82
N LEU A 70 -25.34 -15.79 -1.60
CA LEU A 70 -25.72 -17.08 -1.01
C LEU A 70 -26.79 -17.81 -1.82
N TYR A 71 -27.73 -17.10 -2.44
CA TYR A 71 -28.71 -17.70 -3.33
C TYR A 71 -28.02 -18.41 -4.52
N PHE A 72 -27.06 -17.78 -5.19
CA PHE A 72 -26.39 -18.40 -6.34
C PHE A 72 -25.32 -19.43 -5.97
N LYS A 73 -24.71 -19.30 -4.79
CA LYS A 73 -23.49 -20.03 -4.46
C LYS A 73 -23.67 -21.04 -3.32
N GLY A 74 -24.66 -20.85 -2.46
CA GLY A 74 -24.81 -21.57 -1.19
C GLY A 74 -23.61 -21.39 -0.25
N GLY A 75 -23.68 -21.95 0.95
CA GLY A 75 -22.61 -21.94 1.94
C GLY A 75 -22.94 -21.11 3.17
N PHE A 76 -21.92 -20.60 3.86
CA PHE A 76 -22.03 -19.75 5.05
C PHE A 76 -21.25 -18.46 4.86
N PHE A 77 -21.92 -17.32 4.84
CA PHE A 77 -21.31 -16.03 5.13
C PHE A 77 -20.79 -16.01 6.57
N ILE A 78 -19.58 -15.51 6.79
CA ILE A 78 -19.02 -15.22 8.10
C ILE A 78 -18.57 -13.76 8.08
N ASP A 79 -19.00 -12.98 9.07
CA ASP A 79 -18.59 -11.59 9.23
C ASP A 79 -17.14 -11.49 9.68
N ILE A 80 -16.50 -10.36 9.35
CA ILE A 80 -15.10 -10.09 9.67
C ILE A 80 -14.76 -10.14 11.16
N ASN A 81 -15.77 -10.02 12.02
CA ASN A 81 -15.59 -10.14 13.47
C ASN A 81 -15.50 -11.59 13.96
N VAL A 82 -15.61 -12.59 13.09
CA VAL A 82 -15.50 -14.01 13.38
C VAL A 82 -14.36 -14.64 12.58
N ILE A 83 -13.37 -15.22 13.28
CA ILE A 83 -12.29 -15.98 12.63
C ILE A 83 -12.50 -17.48 12.87
N PRO A 84 -12.81 -18.27 11.83
CA PRO A 84 -12.79 -19.72 11.93
C PRO A 84 -11.39 -20.23 12.27
N THR A 85 -11.30 -21.24 13.13
CA THR A 85 -10.06 -22.01 13.31
C THR A 85 -9.75 -22.86 12.07
N ASN A 86 -8.50 -23.29 11.92
CA ASN A 86 -8.05 -24.11 10.78
C ASN A 86 -8.82 -25.44 10.62
N ASN A 87 -9.50 -25.93 11.66
CA ASN A 87 -10.25 -27.18 11.66
C ASN A 87 -11.75 -26.90 11.54
N ILE A 88 -12.25 -26.94 10.30
CA ILE A 88 -13.68 -26.83 10.02
C ILE A 88 -14.21 -28.20 9.59
N ILE A 89 -15.26 -28.68 10.27
CA ILE A 89 -15.87 -29.99 10.02
C ILE A 89 -16.88 -29.87 8.88
N ASN A 90 -17.07 -30.95 8.12
CA ASN A 90 -18.06 -30.99 7.04
C ASN A 90 -19.50 -30.91 7.59
N PHE A 91 -20.24 -29.89 7.17
CA PHE A 91 -21.63 -29.64 7.58
C PHE A 91 -22.62 -29.64 6.41
N ASN A 92 -23.42 -30.69 6.27
CA ASN A 92 -24.40 -30.78 5.19
C ASN A 92 -25.55 -29.77 5.38
N LEU A 93 -25.62 -28.79 4.48
CA LEU A 93 -26.74 -27.84 4.40
C LEU A 93 -28.00 -28.55 3.91
N LYS A 94 -29.09 -28.45 4.66
CA LYS A 94 -30.41 -28.92 4.25
C LYS A 94 -30.96 -28.01 3.13
N ASN A 95 -31.68 -28.62 2.18
CA ASN A 95 -32.34 -27.89 1.10
C ASN A 95 -33.38 -26.92 1.67
N ASN A 96 -33.42 -25.70 1.13
CA ASN A 96 -34.32 -24.63 1.55
C ASN A 96 -34.21 -24.20 3.01
N SER A 97 -33.11 -24.55 3.70
CA SER A 97 -32.86 -24.09 5.08
C SER A 97 -31.96 -22.86 5.12
N ILE A 98 -32.21 -22.02 6.13
CA ILE A 98 -31.33 -20.91 6.52
C ILE A 98 -30.73 -21.25 7.87
N TYR A 99 -29.44 -20.97 8.04
CA TYR A 99 -28.70 -21.23 9.27
C TYR A 99 -28.18 -19.92 9.83
N ILE A 100 -28.37 -19.72 11.13
CA ILE A 100 -27.97 -18.49 11.82
C ILE A 100 -27.38 -18.89 13.15
N VAL A 101 -26.27 -18.26 13.54
CA VAL A 101 -25.66 -18.50 14.86
C VAL A 101 -26.18 -17.47 15.85
N GLU A 102 -26.79 -17.95 16.93
CA GLU A 102 -27.16 -17.14 18.10
C GLU A 102 -25.94 -16.96 19.02
N SER A 103 -25.53 -15.71 19.21
CA SER A 103 -24.36 -15.35 20.00
C SER A 103 -24.57 -15.51 21.50
N ILE A 104 -23.64 -16.17 22.19
CA ILE A 104 -23.53 -16.10 23.67
C ILE A 104 -22.53 -15.04 24.13
N LEU A 105 -21.83 -14.39 23.21
CA LEU A 105 -20.66 -13.55 23.49
C LEU A 105 -20.96 -12.05 23.44
N ASP A 106 -21.99 -11.63 22.71
CA ASP A 106 -22.48 -10.25 22.70
C ASP A 106 -24.00 -10.24 22.66
N SER A 107 -24.62 -9.86 23.78
CA SER A 107 -26.07 -9.80 23.91
C SER A 107 -26.72 -8.72 23.03
N ASN A 108 -25.95 -7.77 22.50
CA ASN A 108 -26.44 -6.75 21.58
C ASN A 108 -26.31 -7.16 20.11
N ASN A 109 -25.49 -8.17 19.80
CA ASN A 109 -25.35 -8.79 18.48
C ASN A 109 -25.80 -10.25 18.56
N LEU A 110 -27.11 -10.47 18.61
CA LEU A 110 -27.71 -11.83 18.57
C LEU A 110 -27.21 -12.65 17.38
N PHE A 111 -26.83 -11.98 16.30
CA PHE A 111 -26.22 -12.55 15.11
C PHE A 111 -24.71 -12.29 15.11
N LEU A 112 -23.91 -13.36 15.18
CA LEU A 112 -22.45 -13.25 15.10
C LEU A 112 -21.88 -12.97 13.71
N GLY A 113 -22.74 -12.74 12.71
CA GLY A 113 -22.25 -12.61 11.35
C GLY A 113 -22.11 -13.94 10.62
N ILE A 114 -22.48 -15.07 11.23
CA ILE A 114 -22.47 -16.38 10.57
C ILE A 114 -23.87 -16.68 10.05
N PHE A 115 -24.04 -16.62 8.73
CA PHE A 115 -25.32 -16.86 8.05
C PHE A 115 -25.14 -17.85 6.90
N GLY A 116 -25.87 -18.95 6.92
CA GLY A 116 -25.76 -19.99 5.91
C GLY A 116 -27.04 -20.31 5.18
N SER A 117 -26.93 -20.79 3.94
CA SER A 117 -28.07 -21.35 3.22
C SER A 117 -27.62 -22.24 2.05
N SER A 118 -28.52 -23.12 1.63
CA SER A 118 -28.35 -23.89 0.39
C SER A 118 -28.52 -23.01 -0.86
N LYS A 119 -27.87 -23.42 -1.95
CA LYS A 119 -28.02 -22.77 -3.25
C LYS A 119 -29.48 -22.83 -3.71
N ASN A 120 -29.93 -21.79 -4.41
CA ASN A 120 -31.28 -21.60 -4.94
C ASN A 120 -32.38 -21.51 -3.87
N ASN A 121 -32.04 -21.22 -2.61
CA ASN A 121 -33.05 -21.03 -1.58
C ASN A 121 -33.86 -19.74 -1.81
N ILE A 122 -35.10 -19.90 -2.25
CA ILE A 122 -35.99 -18.79 -2.61
C ILE A 122 -36.26 -17.84 -1.44
N ASN A 123 -36.14 -18.32 -0.21
CA ASN A 123 -36.33 -17.52 1.00
C ASN A 123 -35.31 -16.39 1.12
N LEU A 124 -34.12 -16.54 0.54
CA LEU A 124 -33.13 -15.46 0.48
C LEU A 124 -33.61 -14.30 -0.39
N LEU A 125 -34.22 -14.59 -1.54
CA LEU A 125 -34.75 -13.56 -2.43
C LEU A 125 -35.96 -12.84 -1.80
N ASN A 126 -36.83 -13.59 -1.11
CA ASN A 126 -37.94 -13.01 -0.37
C ASN A 126 -37.44 -12.07 0.76
N LEU A 127 -36.38 -12.46 1.46
CA LEU A 127 -35.75 -11.62 2.49
C LEU A 127 -35.14 -10.34 1.89
N ILE A 128 -34.49 -10.42 0.73
CA ILE A 128 -33.98 -9.22 0.03
C ILE A 128 -35.14 -8.26 -0.32
N GLN A 129 -36.26 -8.76 -0.84
CA GLN A 129 -37.42 -7.91 -1.13
C GLN A 129 -37.98 -7.25 0.13
N HIS A 130 -38.06 -8.00 1.23
CA HIS A 130 -38.48 -7.45 2.51
C HIS A 130 -37.54 -6.33 3.01
N LEU A 131 -36.23 -6.54 2.88
CA LEU A 131 -35.21 -5.56 3.26
C LEU A 131 -35.24 -4.30 2.39
N ILE A 132 -35.46 -4.43 1.08
CA ILE A 132 -35.65 -3.28 0.17
C ILE A 132 -36.89 -2.47 0.60
N ASN A 133 -37.99 -3.15 0.94
CA ASN A 133 -39.19 -2.48 1.45
C ASN A 133 -38.95 -1.80 2.81
N PHE A 134 -38.17 -2.42 3.68
CA PHE A 134 -37.79 -1.86 4.98
C PHE A 134 -36.93 -0.60 4.82
N ASP A 135 -35.96 -0.61 3.89
CA ASP A 135 -35.11 0.54 3.56
C ASP A 135 -35.93 1.76 3.12
N ASN A 136 -36.97 1.54 2.30
CA ASN A 136 -37.89 2.59 1.87
C ASN A 136 -38.69 3.23 3.02
N CYS A 137 -38.78 2.59 4.18
CA CYS A 137 -39.44 3.14 5.37
C CYS A 137 -38.51 4.02 6.25
N GLU A 138 -37.23 4.20 5.87
CA GLU A 138 -36.23 5.04 6.57
C GLU A 138 -36.10 4.75 8.08
N LYS A 139 -36.31 3.49 8.48
CA LYS A 139 -36.15 3.04 9.86
C LYS A 139 -34.68 2.76 10.18
N GLU A 140 -34.32 2.92 11.45
CA GLU A 140 -33.02 2.47 11.95
C GLU A 140 -32.85 0.96 11.70
N PHE A 141 -31.66 0.54 11.29
CA PHE A 141 -31.38 -0.86 10.93
C PHE A 141 -30.03 -1.29 11.53
N ASN A 142 -30.04 -2.42 12.22
CA ASN A 142 -28.86 -3.03 12.85
C ASN A 142 -28.99 -4.56 12.86
N SER A 143 -27.95 -5.25 13.32
CA SER A 143 -27.88 -6.73 13.43
C SER A 143 -29.04 -7.33 14.23
N LYS A 144 -29.47 -6.68 15.32
CA LYS A 144 -30.59 -7.11 16.15
C LYS A 144 -31.91 -7.06 15.37
N ILE A 145 -32.17 -5.95 14.66
CA ILE A 145 -33.36 -5.82 13.82
C ILE A 145 -33.35 -6.85 12.70
N PHE A 146 -32.19 -7.09 12.07
CA PHE A 146 -32.06 -8.13 11.05
C PHE A 146 -32.38 -9.52 11.60
N TYR A 147 -31.86 -9.86 12.79
CA TYR A 147 -32.15 -11.12 13.47
C TYR A 147 -33.65 -11.27 13.79
N GLU A 148 -34.28 -10.21 14.31
CA GLU A 148 -35.71 -10.20 14.60
C GLU A 148 -36.57 -10.37 13.33
N ILE A 149 -36.18 -9.77 12.20
CA ILE A 149 -36.87 -9.98 10.91
C ILE A 149 -36.86 -11.46 10.52
N ILE A 150 -35.74 -12.14 10.73
CA ILE A 150 -35.62 -13.55 10.38
C ILE A 150 -36.38 -14.45 11.37
N LYS A 151 -36.35 -14.12 12.67
CA LYS A 151 -36.99 -14.89 13.74
C LYS A 151 -38.51 -14.76 13.74
N ASN A 152 -39.06 -13.60 13.36
CA ASN A 152 -40.51 -13.33 13.39
C ASN A 152 -41.28 -13.94 12.20
N ASN A 153 -40.88 -15.12 11.70
CA ASN A 153 -41.58 -15.92 10.69
C ASN A 153 -41.78 -15.26 9.31
N VAL A 154 -40.90 -14.35 8.88
CA VAL A 154 -40.87 -13.92 7.47
C VAL A 154 -40.35 -15.03 6.55
N ILE A 155 -39.67 -16.04 7.13
CA ILE A 155 -38.96 -17.10 6.41
C ILE A 155 -39.24 -18.48 7.02
N GLU A 156 -39.54 -19.45 6.17
CA GLU A 156 -39.65 -20.86 6.55
C GLU A 156 -38.28 -21.54 6.68
N ASN A 157 -38.17 -22.56 7.54
CA ASN A 157 -37.00 -23.44 7.70
C ASN A 157 -35.69 -22.76 8.18
N VAL A 158 -35.80 -21.85 9.14
CA VAL A 158 -34.64 -21.28 9.85
C VAL A 158 -34.17 -22.25 10.93
N THR A 159 -32.90 -22.66 10.87
CA THR A 159 -32.19 -23.43 11.91
C THR A 159 -31.30 -22.48 12.70
N ILE A 160 -31.51 -22.40 14.01
CA ILE A 160 -30.66 -21.62 14.91
C ILE A 160 -29.56 -22.55 15.43
N LEU A 161 -28.32 -22.16 15.18
CA LEU A 161 -27.13 -22.77 15.71
C LEU A 161 -26.73 -22.04 16.99
N ASN A 162 -26.27 -22.77 17.99
CA ASN A 162 -25.88 -22.20 19.26
C ASN A 162 -24.37 -22.10 19.36
N GLU A 163 -23.91 -21.35 20.34
CA GLU A 163 -22.52 -21.31 20.72
C GLU A 163 -22.27 -22.00 22.05
N LYS A 164 -21.05 -22.52 22.22
CA LYS A 164 -20.58 -23.03 23.49
C LYS A 164 -19.10 -22.70 23.69
N ILE A 165 -18.80 -22.13 24.86
CA ILE A 165 -17.42 -21.89 25.30
C ILE A 165 -16.87 -23.20 25.82
N TYR A 166 -15.89 -23.77 25.12
CA TYR A 166 -15.19 -24.98 25.56
C TYR A 166 -13.84 -24.66 26.23
N ASN A 167 -13.21 -23.54 25.88
CA ASN A 167 -12.01 -23.02 26.54
C ASN A 167 -11.99 -21.48 26.55
N SER A 168 -10.97 -20.88 27.18
CA SER A 168 -10.83 -19.42 27.27
C SER A 168 -10.53 -18.72 25.94
N ASN A 169 -10.10 -19.44 24.91
CA ASN A 169 -9.50 -18.85 23.73
C ASN A 169 -10.40 -18.89 22.50
N TYR A 170 -11.33 -19.84 22.37
CA TYR A 170 -12.26 -19.91 21.23
C TYR A 170 -13.66 -20.38 21.65
N VAL A 171 -14.62 -20.09 20.79
CA VAL A 171 -16.01 -20.54 20.92
C VAL A 171 -16.33 -21.53 19.82
N SER A 172 -17.16 -22.51 20.13
CA SER A 172 -17.62 -23.48 19.14
C SER A 172 -19.05 -23.17 18.75
N THR A 173 -19.29 -23.02 17.45
CA THR A 173 -20.65 -23.10 16.91
C THR A 173 -21.07 -24.58 16.94
N ILE A 174 -22.20 -24.87 17.59
CA ILE A 174 -22.76 -26.20 17.79
C ILE A 174 -24.17 -26.31 17.17
N ASN A 175 -24.53 -27.52 16.74
CA ASN A 175 -25.90 -27.82 16.34
C ASN A 175 -26.82 -28.14 17.54
N GLU A 176 -28.09 -28.41 17.28
CA GLU A 176 -29.10 -28.73 18.31
C GLU A 176 -28.75 -29.96 19.17
N VAL A 177 -27.96 -30.90 18.64
CA VAL A 177 -27.55 -32.13 19.34
C VAL A 177 -26.22 -31.93 20.09
N GLY A 178 -25.62 -30.74 19.99
CA GLY A 178 -24.38 -30.36 20.68
C GLY A 178 -23.09 -30.72 19.93
N GLU A 179 -23.18 -31.17 18.67
CA GLU A 179 -22.01 -31.43 17.83
C GLU A 179 -21.35 -30.13 17.41
N VAL A 180 -20.02 -30.06 17.52
CA VAL A 180 -19.22 -28.92 17.10
C VAL A 180 -19.14 -28.87 15.58
N LEU A 181 -19.56 -27.76 14.99
CA LEU A 181 -19.51 -27.51 13.55
C LEU A 181 -18.17 -26.89 13.16
N PHE A 182 -17.79 -25.84 13.86
CA PHE A 182 -16.47 -25.22 13.76
C PHE A 182 -16.19 -24.40 15.01
N ASN A 183 -14.89 -24.25 15.31
CA ASN A 183 -14.45 -23.31 16.32
C ASN A 183 -14.15 -21.97 15.66
N HIS A 184 -14.44 -20.89 16.34
CA HIS A 184 -14.08 -19.56 15.91
C HIS A 184 -13.73 -18.64 17.10
N TYR A 185 -12.92 -17.64 16.79
CA TYR A 185 -12.62 -16.53 17.68
C TYR A 185 -13.66 -15.43 17.44
N TYR A 186 -14.05 -14.71 18.49
CA TYR A 186 -15.05 -13.63 18.42
C TYR A 186 -14.64 -12.42 19.26
N LYS A 187 -15.04 -11.23 18.81
CA LYS A 187 -14.75 -9.93 19.44
C LYS A 187 -15.92 -9.50 20.33
N PRO A 188 -15.74 -9.42 21.65
CA PRO A 188 -15.74 -8.07 22.23
C PRO A 188 -14.78 -7.97 23.43
N LYS A 189 -13.88 -6.98 23.43
CA LYS A 189 -13.00 -6.67 24.58
C LYS A 189 -12.18 -7.84 25.15
N PHE A 190 -12.05 -8.97 24.45
CA PHE A 190 -11.05 -9.97 24.80
C PHE A 190 -9.69 -9.36 24.56
N SER A 191 -9.06 -8.95 25.66
CA SER A 191 -7.63 -9.01 25.78
C SER A 191 -7.25 -10.45 25.41
N TYR A 192 -6.58 -10.64 24.26
CA TYR A 192 -5.79 -11.84 24.03
C TYR A 192 -4.64 -11.81 25.05
N THR A 193 -5.00 -12.02 26.31
CA THR A 193 -4.07 -12.08 27.42
C THR A 193 -3.60 -13.51 27.49
N GLU A 194 -2.29 -13.60 27.33
CA GLU A 194 -1.41 -14.62 27.88
C GLU A 194 -1.16 -15.83 26.98
N ILE A 195 0.06 -15.74 26.45
CA ILE A 195 0.87 -16.76 25.80
C ILE A 195 0.57 -16.88 24.30
N PRO A 196 1.42 -16.28 23.43
CA PRO A 196 1.37 -16.55 22.01
C PRO A 196 1.42 -18.06 21.77
N LEU A 197 0.70 -18.54 20.76
CA LEU A 197 0.84 -19.92 20.30
C LEU A 197 2.33 -20.25 20.16
N LYS A 198 2.74 -21.37 20.76
CA LYS A 198 4.15 -21.78 20.85
C LYS A 198 4.79 -21.72 19.45
N VAL A 199 5.72 -20.79 19.29
CA VAL A 199 6.39 -20.49 18.03
C VAL A 199 7.17 -21.72 17.59
N LYS A 200 7.14 -22.04 16.31
CA LYS A 200 8.08 -22.99 15.72
C LYS A 200 9.49 -22.41 15.86
N ASP A 201 10.44 -23.18 16.38
CA ASP A 201 11.82 -22.69 16.53
C ASP A 201 12.35 -22.21 15.18
N ILE A 202 12.75 -20.94 15.11
CA ILE A 202 13.32 -20.35 13.90
C ILE A 202 14.80 -20.71 13.88
N VAL A 203 15.16 -21.68 13.04
CA VAL A 203 16.53 -22.21 12.97
C VAL A 203 17.29 -21.62 11.77
N SER A 204 16.59 -21.18 10.71
CA SER A 204 17.21 -20.64 9.49
C SER A 204 16.40 -19.51 8.84
N VAL A 205 17.03 -18.76 7.93
CA VAL A 205 16.35 -17.71 7.14
C VAL A 205 15.18 -18.24 6.30
N LYS A 206 15.26 -19.50 5.85
CA LYS A 206 14.21 -20.12 5.02
C LYS A 206 12.95 -20.45 5.81
N ASP A 207 13.06 -20.48 7.14
CA ASP A 207 11.93 -20.72 8.04
C ASP A 207 11.14 -19.45 8.33
N ILE A 208 11.62 -18.27 7.88
CA ILE A 208 10.97 -16.98 8.10
C ILE A 208 10.22 -16.55 6.85
N LYS A 209 8.90 -16.54 6.96
CA LYS A 209 7.98 -16.01 5.96
C LYS A 209 7.68 -14.54 6.24
N VAL A 210 7.98 -13.67 5.27
CA VAL A 210 7.86 -12.21 5.40
C VAL A 210 6.78 -11.69 4.44
N GLY A 211 5.79 -10.99 4.98
CA GLY A 211 4.82 -10.23 4.20
C GLY A 211 5.22 -8.76 4.10
N ILE A 212 5.16 -8.14 2.92
CA ILE A 212 5.39 -6.70 2.72
C ILE A 212 4.14 -6.10 2.08
N THR A 213 3.54 -5.07 2.69
CA THR A 213 2.35 -4.44 2.07
C THR A 213 2.72 -3.63 0.84
N LEU A 214 2.05 -3.90 -0.28
CA LEU A 214 2.24 -3.23 -1.57
C LEU A 214 0.92 -2.70 -2.10
N SER A 215 0.84 -1.38 -2.30
CA SER A 215 -0.28 -0.77 -3.00
C SER A 215 0.01 -0.81 -4.50
N LEU A 216 -0.67 -1.71 -5.22
CA LEU A 216 -0.48 -1.87 -6.66
C LEU A 216 -0.87 -0.59 -7.42
N PHE A 217 -0.12 -0.34 -8.48
CA PHE A 217 -0.29 0.78 -9.40
C PHE A 217 -0.90 0.29 -10.70
N LYS A 218 -1.62 1.16 -11.41
CA LYS A 218 -2.38 0.79 -12.63
C LYS A 218 -1.48 0.41 -13.81
N ASP A 219 -0.28 0.99 -13.87
CA ASP A 219 0.68 0.78 -14.95
C ASP A 219 2.12 1.04 -14.47
N VAL A 220 3.10 0.65 -15.30
CA VAL A 220 4.53 0.85 -15.00
C VAL A 220 4.91 2.33 -14.88
N LEU A 221 4.21 3.24 -15.57
CA LEU A 221 4.48 4.68 -15.45
C LEU A 221 4.17 5.18 -14.02
N SER A 222 3.09 4.68 -13.44
CA SER A 222 2.62 5.02 -12.10
C SER A 222 3.57 4.55 -11.00
N PHE A 223 4.46 3.59 -11.27
CA PHE A 223 5.56 3.19 -10.37
C PHE A 223 6.41 4.40 -9.94
N PHE A 224 6.70 5.31 -10.88
CA PHE A 224 7.54 6.49 -10.65
C PHE A 224 6.80 7.65 -9.98
N SER A 225 5.54 7.46 -9.58
CA SER A 225 4.75 8.50 -8.92
C SER A 225 5.07 8.62 -7.42
N ASN A 226 5.41 7.50 -6.77
CA ASN A 226 5.58 7.42 -5.31
C ASN A 226 6.80 6.55 -4.95
N GLY A 227 7.76 7.12 -4.21
CA GLY A 227 8.95 6.41 -3.75
C GLY A 227 8.66 5.28 -2.75
N ILE A 228 7.53 5.30 -2.02
CA ILE A 228 7.19 4.24 -1.05
C ILE A 228 7.00 2.90 -1.77
N ASN A 229 6.32 2.88 -2.92
CA ASN A 229 6.15 1.67 -3.71
C ASN A 229 7.46 1.12 -4.28
N GLN A 230 8.40 1.99 -4.61
CA GLN A 230 9.75 1.58 -5.03
C GLN A 230 10.50 0.91 -3.88
N ASN A 231 10.41 1.46 -2.65
CA ASN A 231 10.98 0.83 -1.45
C ASN A 231 10.46 -0.61 -1.29
N SER A 232 9.15 -0.83 -1.46
CA SER A 232 8.55 -2.16 -1.31
C SER A 232 9.15 -3.17 -2.28
N LEU A 233 9.32 -2.80 -3.56
CA LEU A 233 9.94 -3.69 -4.54
C LEU A 233 11.42 -3.95 -4.23
N PHE A 234 12.19 -2.90 -3.93
CA PHE A 234 13.64 -3.04 -3.70
C PHE A 234 13.93 -3.81 -2.41
N LEU A 235 13.15 -3.59 -1.35
CA LEU A 235 13.24 -4.35 -0.12
C LEU A 235 12.89 -5.83 -0.36
N CYS A 236 11.84 -6.11 -1.14
CA CYS A 236 11.49 -7.49 -1.49
C CYS A 236 12.62 -8.19 -2.25
N GLU A 237 13.22 -7.53 -3.25
CA GLU A 237 14.38 -8.05 -3.98
C GLU A 237 15.55 -8.36 -3.03
N LEU A 238 15.86 -7.43 -2.12
CA LEU A 238 16.92 -7.61 -1.12
C LEU A 238 16.64 -8.82 -0.21
N LEU A 239 15.43 -8.93 0.33
CA LEU A 239 15.06 -10.03 1.23
C LEU A 239 15.04 -11.39 0.52
N LEU A 240 14.63 -11.43 -0.76
CA LEU A 240 14.73 -12.63 -1.58
C LEU A 240 16.18 -13.03 -1.86
N ASN A 241 17.08 -12.06 -2.05
CA ASN A 241 18.52 -12.33 -2.22
C ASN A 241 19.17 -12.88 -0.93
N ILE A 242 18.68 -12.48 0.24
CA ILE A 242 19.09 -13.06 1.54
C ILE A 242 18.62 -14.52 1.68
N GLY A 243 17.51 -14.88 1.02
CA GLY A 243 16.92 -16.22 1.04
C GLY A 243 15.71 -16.40 1.97
N PHE A 244 15.04 -15.30 2.34
CA PHE A 244 13.75 -15.33 3.04
C PHE A 244 12.61 -15.79 2.11
N ASP A 245 11.52 -16.31 2.69
CA ASP A 245 10.29 -16.58 1.94
C ASP A 245 9.38 -15.35 1.94
N VAL A 246 9.49 -14.52 0.88
CA VAL A 246 8.89 -13.18 0.85
C VAL A 246 7.65 -13.14 -0.03
N TYR A 247 6.60 -12.48 0.46
CA TYR A 247 5.36 -12.23 -0.26
C TYR A 247 5.01 -10.74 -0.19
N PHE A 248 4.49 -10.19 -1.28
CA PHE A 248 3.68 -8.98 -1.19
C PHE A 248 2.30 -9.29 -0.62
N ILE A 249 1.79 -8.42 0.24
CA ILE A 249 0.40 -8.40 0.65
C ILE A 249 -0.28 -7.30 -0.14
N ILE A 250 -1.32 -7.64 -0.89
CA ILE A 250 -1.96 -6.74 -1.87
C ILE A 250 -3.47 -6.68 -1.58
N GLU A 251 -4.03 -5.46 -1.56
CA GLU A 251 -5.49 -5.29 -1.49
C GLU A 251 -6.18 -5.97 -2.67
N ASP A 252 -7.13 -6.86 -2.38
CA ASP A 252 -7.85 -7.66 -3.39
C ASP A 252 -8.41 -6.79 -4.53
N SER A 253 -9.02 -5.65 -4.19
CA SER A 253 -9.62 -4.73 -5.17
C SER A 253 -8.64 -4.22 -6.22
N LYS A 254 -7.36 -4.08 -5.86
CA LYS A 254 -6.32 -3.57 -6.75
C LYS A 254 -5.87 -4.60 -7.79
N LEU A 255 -6.09 -5.90 -7.54
CA LEU A 255 -5.80 -6.95 -8.50
C LEU A 255 -6.79 -6.92 -9.68
N PHE A 256 -7.97 -6.33 -9.51
CA PHE A 256 -9.01 -6.22 -10.54
C PHE A 256 -8.82 -5.00 -11.45
N ASP A 257 -8.12 -3.99 -10.94
CA ASP A 257 -7.83 -2.75 -11.66
C ASP A 257 -6.61 -2.86 -12.58
N ILE A 258 -5.92 -4.00 -12.58
CA ILE A 258 -4.69 -4.24 -13.34
C ILE A 258 -4.79 -5.50 -14.20
N ASP A 259 -4.38 -5.40 -15.46
CA ASP A 259 -4.25 -6.58 -16.32
C ASP A 259 -2.96 -7.38 -16.04
N GLU A 260 -2.99 -8.66 -16.38
CA GLU A 260 -1.90 -9.61 -16.13
C GLU A 260 -0.56 -9.21 -16.80
N ASN A 261 -0.63 -8.55 -17.96
CA ASN A 261 0.57 -8.07 -18.66
C ASN A 261 1.23 -6.89 -17.95
N ASN A 262 0.44 -5.99 -17.36
CA ASN A 262 0.97 -4.90 -16.56
C ASN A 262 1.47 -5.40 -15.19
N LEU A 263 0.75 -6.33 -14.56
CA LEU A 263 1.16 -6.91 -13.29
C LEU A 263 2.52 -7.62 -13.41
N SER A 264 2.72 -8.42 -14.46
CA SER A 264 3.99 -9.12 -14.72
C SER A 264 5.16 -8.19 -15.04
N LYS A 265 4.91 -7.02 -15.65
CA LYS A 265 5.95 -6.00 -15.87
C LYS A 265 6.35 -5.30 -14.57
N ILE A 266 5.37 -5.01 -13.72
CA ILE A 266 5.59 -4.37 -12.42
C ILE A 266 6.37 -5.31 -11.50
N LEU A 267 5.95 -6.58 -11.46
CA LEU A 267 6.64 -7.64 -10.74
C LEU A 267 7.77 -8.21 -11.60
N TYR A 268 8.76 -7.35 -11.88
CA TYR A 268 9.87 -7.65 -12.80
C TYR A 268 10.73 -8.87 -12.41
N ASP A 269 10.69 -9.29 -11.14
CA ASP A 269 11.35 -10.50 -10.66
C ASP A 269 10.34 -11.65 -10.57
N LYS A 270 10.60 -12.73 -11.31
CA LYS A 270 9.76 -13.93 -11.33
C LYS A 270 9.64 -14.63 -9.97
N ARG A 271 10.53 -14.33 -9.03
CA ARG A 271 10.49 -14.84 -7.65
C ARG A 271 9.47 -14.10 -6.80
N PHE A 272 8.99 -12.93 -7.20
CA PHE A 272 7.98 -12.20 -6.45
C PHE A 272 6.70 -13.02 -6.35
N LYS A 273 6.31 -13.29 -5.10
CA LYS A 273 5.04 -13.91 -4.74
C LYS A 273 4.15 -12.84 -4.14
N PHE A 274 2.84 -13.04 -4.22
CA PHE A 274 1.90 -12.22 -3.48
C PHE A 274 0.81 -13.09 -2.83
N ALA A 275 0.28 -12.58 -1.74
CA ALA A 275 -0.93 -13.07 -1.07
C ALA A 275 -1.96 -11.95 -1.12
N LYS A 276 -3.24 -12.33 -1.23
CA LYS A 276 -4.32 -11.35 -1.12
C LYS A 276 -4.40 -10.85 0.32
N TYR A 277 -4.79 -9.60 0.52
CA TYR A 277 -5.01 -9.05 1.85
C TYR A 277 -6.05 -9.88 2.63
N SER A 278 -7.08 -10.36 1.94
CA SER A 278 -8.06 -11.32 2.45
C SER A 278 -7.51 -12.64 2.99
N GLU A 279 -6.28 -13.02 2.60
CA GLU A 279 -5.61 -14.25 3.00
C GLU A 279 -4.59 -14.03 4.13
N ILE A 280 -4.44 -12.79 4.62
CA ILE A 280 -3.37 -12.41 5.56
C ILE A 280 -3.37 -13.27 6.84
N LEU A 281 -4.54 -13.64 7.36
CA LEU A 281 -4.69 -14.44 8.58
C LEU A 281 -4.31 -15.92 8.39
N TYR A 282 -4.40 -16.42 7.15
CA TYR A 282 -4.09 -17.82 6.80
C TYR A 282 -2.72 -17.96 6.16
N SER A 283 -2.05 -16.84 5.91
CA SER A 283 -0.76 -16.83 5.23
C SER A 283 0.40 -17.23 6.15
N GLU A 284 0.17 -17.41 7.44
CA GLU A 284 1.18 -17.89 8.41
C GLU A 284 2.49 -17.08 8.35
N PHE A 285 2.38 -15.75 8.22
CA PHE A 285 3.54 -14.88 8.21
C PHE A 285 4.24 -14.88 9.58
N ASN A 286 5.57 -14.89 9.58
CA ASN A 286 6.35 -14.67 10.80
C ASN A 286 6.60 -13.18 11.03
N VAL A 287 6.77 -12.41 9.95
CA VAL A 287 6.94 -10.95 9.98
C VAL A 287 6.03 -10.31 8.94
N ILE A 288 5.37 -9.22 9.30
CA ILE A 288 4.67 -8.34 8.37
C ILE A 288 5.28 -6.95 8.46
N ILE A 289 5.79 -6.47 7.33
CA ILE A 289 6.34 -5.13 7.14
C ILE A 289 5.28 -4.27 6.47
N THR A 290 4.71 -3.35 7.22
CA THR A 290 3.74 -2.36 6.74
C THR A 290 4.48 -1.21 6.08
N LEU A 291 4.34 -1.06 4.76
CA LEU A 291 5.10 -0.10 3.96
C LEU A 291 4.21 0.74 3.02
N SER A 292 3.64 0.16 1.95
CA SER A 292 2.89 0.93 0.95
C SER A 292 1.45 1.26 1.36
N PHE A 293 0.86 0.46 2.24
CA PHE A 293 -0.44 0.75 2.84
C PHE A 293 -0.51 0.15 4.24
N SER A 294 -1.30 0.76 5.12
CA SER A 294 -1.65 0.19 6.42
C SER A 294 -2.88 -0.67 6.26
N TYR A 295 -2.86 -1.87 6.83
CA TYR A 295 -4.09 -2.57 7.16
C TYR A 295 -4.69 -1.95 8.43
N GLY A 296 -6.01 -1.80 8.46
CA GLY A 296 -6.70 -0.87 9.37
C GLY A 296 -7.50 -1.54 10.49
N GLU A 297 -7.74 -2.84 10.39
CA GLU A 297 -8.57 -3.52 11.36
C GLU A 297 -7.74 -3.92 12.59
N GLN A 298 -7.96 -3.20 13.70
CA GLN A 298 -7.37 -3.48 15.03
C GLN A 298 -7.44 -4.96 15.43
N PHE A 299 -8.47 -5.68 14.97
CA PHE A 299 -8.60 -7.11 15.19
C PHE A 299 -7.58 -7.97 14.43
N ILE A 300 -7.27 -7.63 13.17
CA ILE A 300 -6.25 -8.33 12.36
C ILE A 300 -4.89 -8.21 13.05
N HIS A 301 -4.54 -7.00 13.52
CA HIS A 301 -3.34 -6.79 14.33
C HIS A 301 -3.33 -7.68 15.58
N ASN A 302 -4.42 -7.68 16.35
CA ASN A 302 -4.49 -8.48 17.58
C ASN A 302 -4.35 -9.98 17.31
N TYR A 303 -5.00 -10.50 16.27
CA TYR A 303 -4.96 -11.91 15.93
C TYR A 303 -3.56 -12.34 15.45
N LEU A 304 -2.94 -11.55 14.58
CA LEU A 304 -1.59 -11.82 14.10
C LEU A 304 -0.56 -11.74 15.24
N LYS A 305 -0.70 -10.79 16.16
CA LYS A 305 0.09 -10.76 17.40
C LYS A 305 -0.14 -11.99 18.29
N TYR A 306 -1.37 -12.47 18.40
CA TYR A 306 -1.68 -13.72 19.10
C TYR A 306 -1.01 -14.95 18.44
N LEU A 307 -0.90 -14.95 17.10
CA LEU A 307 -0.11 -15.93 16.34
C LEU A 307 1.40 -15.68 16.40
N ASN A 308 1.87 -14.74 17.21
CA ASN A 308 3.27 -14.33 17.32
C ASN A 308 3.88 -13.81 16.01
N THR A 309 3.06 -13.27 15.10
CA THR A 309 3.56 -12.53 13.94
C THR A 309 4.16 -11.21 14.41
N LYS A 310 5.36 -10.88 13.94
CA LYS A 310 6.02 -9.60 14.22
C LYS A 310 5.52 -8.53 13.26
N HIS A 311 5.09 -7.40 13.79
CA HIS A 311 4.57 -6.26 13.04
C HIS A 311 5.62 -5.16 12.99
N VAL A 312 6.14 -4.87 11.80
CA VAL A 312 7.11 -3.79 11.57
C VAL A 312 6.45 -2.65 10.80
N GLY A 313 6.52 -1.43 11.33
CA GLY A 313 6.14 -0.23 10.59
C GLY A 313 7.35 0.31 9.82
N TYR A 314 7.34 0.27 8.49
CA TYR A 314 8.47 0.75 7.68
C TYR A 314 8.17 2.14 7.12
N PHE A 315 8.80 3.16 7.68
CA PHE A 315 8.45 4.56 7.46
C PHE A 315 9.47 5.27 6.56
N CYS A 316 8.94 5.85 5.47
CA CYS A 316 9.72 6.44 4.39
C CYS A 316 9.45 7.93 4.14
N GLY A 317 8.51 8.53 4.86
CA GLY A 317 8.12 9.93 4.73
C GLY A 317 8.45 10.73 5.97
N ASN A 318 8.45 12.05 5.86
CA ASN A 318 8.67 12.94 7.00
C ASN A 318 7.31 13.32 7.60
N THR A 319 6.79 12.49 8.49
CA THR A 319 5.47 12.71 9.09
C THR A 319 5.44 14.01 9.88
N TYR A 320 6.50 14.33 10.64
CA TYR A 320 6.55 15.56 11.43
C TYR A 320 6.35 16.81 10.58
N ILE A 321 7.08 16.96 9.47
CA ILE A 321 6.94 18.14 8.60
C ILE A 321 5.55 18.18 7.96
N ILE A 322 5.06 17.05 7.44
CA ILE A 322 3.75 17.00 6.78
C ILE A 322 2.62 17.36 7.76
N GLU A 323 2.64 16.82 8.98
CA GLU A 323 1.66 17.16 10.01
C GLU A 323 1.80 18.62 10.46
N SER A 324 3.02 19.14 10.57
CA SER A 324 3.24 20.56 10.87
C SER A 324 2.68 21.47 9.78
N GLU A 325 2.86 21.13 8.50
CA GLU A 325 2.32 21.90 7.36
C GLU A 325 0.77 21.84 7.31
N LYS A 326 0.17 20.70 7.65
CA LYS A 326 -1.30 20.58 7.82
C LYS A 326 -1.80 21.51 8.91
N ILE A 327 -1.18 21.46 10.10
CA ILE A 327 -1.63 22.21 11.29
C ILE A 327 -1.39 23.71 11.15
N LEU A 328 -0.19 24.12 10.74
CA LEU A 328 0.21 25.53 10.73
C LEU A 328 -0.29 26.29 9.50
N TYR A 329 -0.40 25.61 8.35
CA TYR A 329 -0.62 26.26 7.06
C TYR A 329 -1.80 25.70 6.27
N ASN A 330 -2.57 24.78 6.86
CA ASN A 330 -3.73 24.14 6.23
C ASN A 330 -3.40 23.54 4.84
N GLN A 331 -2.22 22.94 4.74
CA GLN A 331 -1.72 22.28 3.52
C GLN A 331 -2.12 20.80 3.51
N HIS A 332 -1.80 20.09 2.41
CA HIS A 332 -2.03 18.64 2.26
C HIS A 332 -3.50 18.24 2.40
N LYS A 333 -4.40 19.05 1.81
CA LYS A 333 -5.87 18.94 1.97
C LYS A 333 -6.43 17.55 1.72
N ASP A 334 -5.89 16.82 0.74
CA ASP A 334 -6.30 15.45 0.40
C ASP A 334 -6.09 14.44 1.55
N THR A 335 -5.31 14.80 2.57
CA THR A 335 -4.92 13.93 3.69
C THR A 335 -5.27 14.51 5.07
N GLN A 336 -6.13 15.53 5.14
CA GLN A 336 -6.52 16.18 6.40
C GLN A 336 -7.57 15.40 7.21
N ASN A 337 -8.38 14.57 6.55
CA ASN A 337 -9.45 13.79 7.19
C ASN A 337 -9.05 12.35 7.52
N CYS A 338 -7.75 12.06 7.55
CA CYS A 338 -7.27 10.73 7.94
C CYS A 338 -7.42 10.55 9.45
N GLU A 339 -7.92 9.40 9.88
CA GLU A 339 -7.93 9.02 11.29
C GLU A 339 -6.52 8.72 11.78
N TYR A 340 -6.19 9.16 13.00
CA TYR A 340 -4.92 8.87 13.65
C TYR A 340 -5.02 7.57 14.44
N ASP A 341 -4.51 6.49 13.87
CA ASP A 341 -4.49 5.15 14.49
C ASP A 341 -3.06 4.71 14.83
N PHE A 342 -2.56 5.19 15.98
CA PHE A 342 -1.20 4.90 16.46
C PHE A 342 -1.12 3.65 17.35
N LEU A 343 -2.23 3.27 18.01
CA LEU A 343 -2.27 2.22 19.03
C LEU A 343 -3.41 1.24 18.78
N VAL A 344 -3.20 -0.01 19.17
CA VAL A 344 -4.18 -1.10 19.04
C VAL A 344 -4.54 -1.55 20.45
N ASN A 345 -5.76 -1.24 20.93
CA ASN A 345 -6.22 -1.48 22.30
C ASN A 345 -5.24 -0.97 23.37
N ASP A 346 -4.85 0.31 23.29
CA ASP A 346 -3.87 0.96 24.18
C ASP A 346 -2.48 0.29 24.22
N LYS A 347 -2.17 -0.56 23.23
CA LYS A 347 -0.86 -1.19 23.06
C LYS A 347 -0.18 -0.69 21.78
N PRO A 348 1.16 -0.74 21.71
CA PRO A 348 1.88 -0.39 20.50
C PRO A 348 1.37 -1.17 19.29
N LYS A 349 1.08 -0.47 18.18
CA LYS A 349 0.61 -1.09 16.93
C LYS A 349 1.69 -1.97 16.31
N TYR A 350 2.94 -1.50 16.32
CA TYR A 350 4.11 -2.20 15.81
C TYR A 350 4.97 -2.73 16.95
N ASP A 351 5.68 -3.83 16.70
CA ASP A 351 6.74 -4.31 17.58
C ASP A 351 8.00 -3.44 17.41
N GLU A 352 8.28 -2.96 16.19
CA GLU A 352 9.36 -2.02 15.91
C GLU A 352 9.01 -1.14 14.69
N ILE A 353 9.50 0.11 14.68
CA ILE A 353 9.44 1.00 13.53
C ILE A 353 10.83 1.03 12.87
N TRP A 354 10.85 0.79 11.57
CA TRP A 354 12.03 0.89 10.73
C TRP A 354 11.95 2.18 9.91
N SER A 355 12.87 3.10 10.15
CA SER A 355 12.96 4.35 9.42
C SER A 355 14.17 4.34 8.50
N ILE A 356 13.97 4.76 7.25
CA ILE A 356 15.10 5.02 6.33
C ILE A 356 15.96 6.18 6.83
N PRO A 357 17.28 6.22 6.54
CA PRO A 357 18.23 7.10 7.21
C PRO A 357 17.87 8.58 7.09
N GLN A 358 17.37 8.99 5.93
CA GLN A 358 17.01 10.38 5.64
C GLN A 358 15.84 10.92 6.47
N MET A 359 15.06 10.06 7.16
CA MET A 359 13.90 10.48 7.95
C MET A 359 14.16 10.50 9.47
N VAL A 360 15.21 9.83 9.92
CA VAL A 360 15.45 9.48 11.33
C VAL A 360 15.65 10.72 12.20
N GLU A 361 16.51 11.65 11.77
CA GLU A 361 16.93 12.82 12.56
C GLU A 361 15.73 13.63 13.09
N ILE A 362 14.69 13.79 12.25
CA ILE A 362 13.52 14.60 12.58
C ILE A 362 12.39 13.75 13.19
N ASN A 363 12.24 12.49 12.76
CA ASN A 363 11.01 11.73 13.02
C ASN A 363 11.14 10.63 14.09
N ARG A 364 12.35 10.23 14.49
CA ARG A 364 12.53 9.09 15.42
C ARG A 364 11.71 9.25 16.69
N ASP A 365 11.89 10.36 17.39
CA ASP A 365 11.19 10.62 18.65
C ASP A 365 9.70 10.85 18.43
N PHE A 366 9.34 11.55 17.34
CA PHE A 366 7.96 11.78 16.95
C PHE A 366 7.19 10.46 16.82
N TRP A 367 7.74 9.48 16.09
CA TRP A 367 7.10 8.18 15.94
C TRP A 367 7.17 7.33 17.20
N SER A 368 8.29 7.33 17.92
CA SER A 368 8.45 6.53 19.14
C SER A 368 7.44 6.95 20.21
N ILE A 369 7.17 8.25 20.34
CA ILE A 369 6.17 8.79 21.28
C ILE A 369 4.74 8.41 20.84
N LEU A 370 4.40 8.59 19.56
CA LEU A 370 3.05 8.35 19.06
C LEU A 370 2.68 6.86 19.06
N TYR A 371 3.57 6.01 18.54
CA TYR A 371 3.34 4.57 18.41
C TYR A 371 3.78 3.76 19.64
N GLN A 372 4.43 4.40 20.62
CA GLN A 372 4.91 3.77 21.86
C GLN A 372 5.79 2.53 21.64
N CYS A 373 6.58 2.52 20.57
CA CYS A 373 7.53 1.44 20.26
C CYS A 373 8.88 2.00 19.79
N ASN A 374 9.88 1.13 19.76
CA ASN A 374 11.23 1.49 19.32
C ASN A 374 11.21 1.91 17.84
N CYS A 375 11.90 3.00 17.51
CA CYS A 375 12.11 3.45 16.14
C CYS A 375 13.60 3.42 15.82
N ILE A 376 14.00 2.52 14.92
CA ILE A 376 15.39 2.32 14.53
C ILE A 376 15.64 2.79 13.11
N GLU A 377 16.89 3.18 12.86
CA GLU A 377 17.39 3.44 11.52
C GLU A 377 17.68 2.11 10.81
N VAL A 378 17.17 1.96 9.60
CA VAL A 378 17.51 0.84 8.71
C VAL A 378 18.21 1.35 7.45
N PRO A 379 19.09 0.55 6.81
CA PRO A 379 19.80 1.00 5.62
C PRO A 379 18.88 1.36 4.45
N PHE A 380 19.28 2.32 3.63
CA PHE A 380 18.56 2.64 2.39
C PHE A 380 18.82 1.57 1.32
N VAL A 381 17.82 1.31 0.46
CA VAL A 381 17.90 0.30 -0.61
C VAL A 381 17.49 0.94 -1.94
N TRP A 382 18.27 0.73 -2.99
CA TRP A 382 17.96 1.14 -4.36
C TRP A 382 18.31 0.02 -5.34
N SER A 383 17.45 -0.22 -6.34
CA SER A 383 17.69 -1.26 -7.35
C SER A 383 17.79 -0.67 -8.75
N ASP A 384 18.75 -1.18 -9.53
CA ASP A 384 18.93 -0.86 -10.95
C ASP A 384 17.75 -1.32 -11.82
N LYS A 385 16.86 -2.17 -11.29
CA LYS A 385 15.61 -2.56 -11.94
C LYS A 385 14.67 -1.39 -12.21
N ALA A 386 14.80 -0.27 -11.49
CA ALA A 386 14.11 0.98 -11.82
C ALA A 386 14.43 1.49 -13.23
N ILE A 387 15.67 1.27 -13.70
CA ILE A 387 16.10 1.62 -15.05
C ILE A 387 15.42 0.73 -16.09
N HIS A 388 15.30 -0.57 -15.79
CA HIS A 388 14.56 -1.50 -16.65
C HIS A 388 13.08 -1.11 -16.79
N LEU A 389 12.42 -0.75 -15.68
CA LEU A 389 11.04 -0.25 -15.71
C LEU A 389 10.93 1.06 -16.49
N SER A 390 11.94 1.94 -16.41
CA SER A 390 12.00 3.16 -17.22
C SER A 390 12.12 2.85 -18.72
N CYS A 391 12.87 1.81 -19.10
CA CYS A 391 12.96 1.34 -20.49
C CYS A 391 11.61 0.86 -21.02
N ILE A 392 10.84 0.13 -20.20
CA ILE A 392 9.47 -0.33 -20.56
C ILE A 392 8.55 0.86 -20.80
N VAL A 393 8.55 1.85 -19.89
CA VAL A 393 7.74 3.07 -20.02
C VAL A 393 8.06 3.83 -21.31
N ASN A 394 9.35 3.93 -21.63
CA ASN A 394 9.85 4.67 -22.79
C ASN A 394 9.89 3.86 -24.09
N LYS A 395 9.55 2.56 -24.03
CA LYS A 395 9.64 1.61 -25.15
C LYS A 395 11.01 1.67 -25.85
N CYS A 396 12.08 1.67 -25.07
CA CYS A 396 13.45 1.80 -25.56
C CYS A 396 14.42 0.86 -24.82
N ASN A 397 15.67 0.81 -25.28
CA ASN A 397 16.73 0.10 -24.60
C ASN A 397 17.42 1.03 -23.58
N GLU A 398 18.19 0.45 -22.66
CA GLU A 398 18.94 1.22 -21.65
C GLU A 398 19.90 2.22 -22.30
N SER A 399 20.57 1.84 -23.40
CA SER A 399 21.47 2.72 -24.16
C SER A 399 20.79 3.97 -24.70
N ASP A 400 19.48 3.94 -24.89
CA ASP A 400 18.71 5.10 -25.36
C ASP A 400 18.46 6.13 -24.25
N LEU A 401 18.53 5.70 -22.98
CA LEU A 401 18.33 6.51 -21.78
C LEU A 401 19.65 7.00 -21.16
N LEU A 402 20.80 6.54 -21.66
CA LEU A 402 22.11 7.04 -21.24
C LEU A 402 22.29 8.52 -21.60
N TYR A 403 23.09 9.22 -20.79
CA TYR A 403 23.49 10.59 -21.08
C TYR A 403 24.06 10.75 -22.50
N LYS A 404 23.64 11.82 -23.17
CA LYS A 404 24.15 12.21 -24.49
C LYS A 404 24.49 13.69 -24.47
N ASN A 405 25.73 14.02 -24.85
CA ASN A 405 26.13 15.41 -25.03
C ASN A 405 25.38 16.02 -26.24
N ARG A 406 24.63 17.11 -26.00
CA ARG A 406 23.87 17.85 -27.04
C ARG A 406 24.48 19.19 -27.44
N GLY A 407 25.72 19.47 -27.03
CA GLY A 407 26.44 20.71 -27.34
C GLY A 407 26.82 21.51 -26.10
N LEU A 408 27.39 22.70 -26.34
CA LEU A 408 28.00 23.55 -25.31
C LEU A 408 26.96 24.23 -24.40
N GLU A 409 25.87 24.75 -24.96
CA GLU A 409 24.79 25.29 -24.15
C GLU A 409 23.93 24.14 -23.61
N LYS A 410 23.65 24.13 -22.32
CA LYS A 410 22.90 23.05 -21.65
C LYS A 410 21.54 23.54 -21.19
N LYS A 411 20.57 22.63 -21.19
CA LYS A 411 19.25 22.82 -20.60
C LYS A 411 19.19 22.14 -19.24
N ILE A 412 18.68 22.84 -18.24
CA ILE A 412 18.61 22.36 -16.85
C ILE A 412 17.17 21.97 -16.51
N ALA A 413 16.98 20.87 -15.80
CA ALA A 413 15.69 20.45 -15.26
C ALA A 413 15.69 20.43 -13.72
N VAL A 414 14.55 20.83 -13.14
CA VAL A 414 14.24 20.71 -11.71
C VAL A 414 12.99 19.84 -11.56
N PHE A 415 13.14 18.70 -10.87
CA PHE A 415 12.10 17.67 -10.70
C PHE A 415 11.44 17.66 -9.32
N GLU A 416 11.63 18.70 -8.51
CA GLU A 416 10.96 18.79 -7.23
C GLU A 416 9.43 18.77 -7.40
N PRO A 417 8.68 18.09 -6.51
CA PRO A 417 7.22 18.01 -6.59
C PRO A 417 6.51 19.33 -6.22
N ASN A 418 7.18 20.23 -5.49
CA ASN A 418 6.65 21.54 -5.08
C ASN A 418 5.39 21.46 -4.20
N ILE A 419 5.28 20.41 -3.38
CA ILE A 419 4.14 20.17 -2.47
C ILE A 419 4.48 20.38 -0.99
N SER A 420 5.76 20.54 -0.64
CA SER A 420 6.24 20.70 0.74
C SER A 420 7.56 21.46 0.73
N ILE A 421 7.86 22.18 1.82
CA ILE A 421 9.12 22.90 2.00
C ILE A 421 10.35 22.00 1.88
N MET A 422 10.18 20.70 2.14
CA MET A 422 11.24 19.69 1.98
C MET A 422 11.77 19.59 0.55
N LYS A 423 10.88 19.73 -0.45
CA LYS A 423 11.16 19.39 -1.85
C LYS A 423 10.46 20.37 -2.79
N TRP A 424 11.08 21.54 -2.99
CA TRP A 424 10.53 22.62 -3.81
C TRP A 424 11.61 23.35 -4.61
N ALA A 425 11.21 23.91 -5.74
CA ALA A 425 12.15 24.33 -6.79
C ALA A 425 12.95 25.61 -6.49
N LEU A 426 12.55 26.46 -5.55
CA LEU A 426 13.11 27.82 -5.45
C LEU A 426 14.64 27.84 -5.23
N PRO A 427 15.23 27.03 -4.32
CA PRO A 427 16.68 27.01 -4.16
C PRO A 427 17.41 26.66 -5.46
N SER A 428 16.90 25.67 -6.21
CA SER A 428 17.44 25.30 -7.52
C SER A 428 17.33 26.44 -8.54
N VAL A 429 16.22 27.17 -8.54
CA VAL A 429 16.05 28.35 -9.41
C VAL A 429 17.08 29.44 -9.10
N LEU A 430 17.38 29.69 -7.83
CA LEU A 430 18.34 30.70 -7.41
C LEU A 430 19.79 30.32 -7.78
N ILE A 431 20.15 29.05 -7.68
CA ILE A 431 21.45 28.53 -8.14
C ILE A 431 21.60 28.77 -9.66
N CYS A 432 20.56 28.43 -10.44
CA CYS A 432 20.57 28.64 -11.89
C CYS A 432 20.66 30.13 -12.26
N GLU A 433 19.94 30.99 -11.54
CA GLU A 433 20.02 32.44 -11.75
C GLU A 433 21.44 32.96 -11.48
N ASN A 434 22.09 32.52 -10.39
CA ASN A 434 23.44 32.99 -10.07
C ASN A 434 24.46 32.51 -11.10
N ALA A 435 24.40 31.22 -11.48
CA ALA A 435 25.25 30.67 -12.53
C ALA A 435 25.03 31.37 -13.89
N TYR A 436 23.78 31.66 -14.24
CA TYR A 436 23.44 32.35 -15.51
C TYR A 436 23.98 33.77 -15.60
N ARG A 437 24.04 34.49 -14.48
CA ARG A 437 24.61 35.86 -14.44
C ARG A 437 26.10 35.87 -14.73
N ASN A 438 26.83 34.84 -14.29
CA ASN A 438 28.27 34.71 -14.49
C ASN A 438 28.60 34.09 -15.84
N ASN A 439 27.80 33.12 -16.28
CA ASN A 439 28.06 32.34 -17.48
C ASN A 439 26.76 31.98 -18.23
N LYS A 440 26.71 32.33 -19.51
CA LYS A 440 25.50 32.18 -20.35
C LYS A 440 25.34 30.80 -20.98
N PHE A 441 26.07 29.78 -20.55
CA PHE A 441 25.92 28.39 -21.04
C PHE A 441 24.55 27.76 -20.73
N ILE A 442 23.76 28.35 -19.82
CA ILE A 442 22.38 27.90 -19.58
C ILE A 442 21.50 28.35 -20.76
N LYS A 443 21.06 27.38 -21.55
CA LYS A 443 20.13 27.58 -22.66
C LYS A 443 18.71 27.81 -22.16
N HIS A 444 18.27 26.98 -21.22
CA HIS A 444 16.92 27.00 -20.66
C HIS A 444 16.86 26.28 -19.31
N LEU A 445 15.94 26.71 -18.44
CA LEU A 445 15.58 26.07 -17.18
C LEU A 445 14.14 25.59 -17.23
N TYR A 446 13.93 24.28 -17.06
CA TYR A 446 12.63 23.65 -16.91
C TYR A 446 12.33 23.42 -15.43
N ILE A 447 11.26 24.02 -14.93
CA ILE A 447 10.73 23.77 -13.57
C ILE A 447 9.50 22.89 -13.71
N THR A 448 9.63 21.60 -13.41
CA THR A 448 8.55 20.63 -13.59
C THR A 448 7.66 20.53 -12.35
N ASN A 449 6.56 19.77 -12.46
CA ASN A 449 5.61 19.55 -11.37
C ASN A 449 5.05 20.85 -10.76
N ILE A 450 4.66 21.83 -11.57
CA ILE A 450 3.88 22.99 -11.10
C ILE A 450 2.61 23.17 -11.93
N SER A 451 2.59 22.79 -13.22
CA SER A 451 1.40 22.95 -14.07
C SER A 451 0.40 21.78 -14.02
N SER A 452 0.52 20.86 -13.06
CA SER A 452 -0.43 19.74 -12.93
C SER A 452 -1.70 20.16 -12.18
N SER A 453 -2.87 19.77 -12.70
CA SER A 453 -4.19 20.01 -12.10
C SER A 453 -4.38 19.50 -10.67
N LYS A 454 -3.43 18.70 -10.16
CA LYS A 454 -3.42 18.11 -8.82
C LYS A 454 -2.69 18.95 -7.76
N ILE A 455 -1.96 19.99 -8.16
CA ILE A 455 -1.27 20.84 -7.18
C ILE A 455 -2.26 21.91 -6.72
N ILE A 456 -3.03 21.55 -5.70
CA ILE A 456 -4.12 22.38 -5.17
C ILE A 456 -3.57 23.56 -4.35
N ASP A 457 -2.38 23.41 -3.77
CA ASP A 457 -1.89 24.32 -2.73
C ASP A 457 -0.68 25.22 -3.13
N PHE A 458 -0.15 25.09 -4.36
CA PHE A 458 0.99 25.92 -4.79
C PHE A 458 0.55 27.34 -5.21
N ASN A 459 1.11 28.36 -4.55
CA ASN A 459 0.81 29.76 -4.87
C ASN A 459 1.57 30.23 -6.14
N LEU A 460 1.08 29.81 -7.30
CA LEU A 460 1.67 30.11 -8.60
C LEU A 460 1.79 31.62 -8.87
N LYS A 461 0.81 32.41 -8.43
CA LYS A 461 0.81 33.87 -8.61
C LYS A 461 2.00 34.52 -7.90
N GLN A 462 2.22 34.16 -6.63
CA GLN A 462 3.33 34.70 -5.85
C GLN A 462 4.68 34.19 -6.37
N PHE A 463 4.75 32.90 -6.74
CA PHE A 463 5.95 32.32 -7.34
C PHE A 463 6.34 33.05 -8.63
N ASN A 464 5.39 33.22 -9.56
CA ASN A 464 5.61 33.96 -10.82
C ASN A 464 6.05 35.41 -10.58
N LYS A 465 5.43 36.10 -9.61
CA LYS A 465 5.86 37.44 -9.22
C LYS A 465 7.32 37.45 -8.76
N PHE A 466 7.72 36.49 -7.93
CA PHE A 466 9.12 36.37 -7.49
C PHE A 466 10.06 36.08 -8.67
N VAL A 467 9.83 35.01 -9.44
CA VAL A 467 10.79 34.57 -10.47
C VAL A 467 10.87 35.54 -11.65
N SER A 468 9.81 36.31 -11.95
CA SER A 468 9.83 37.36 -12.98
C SER A 468 10.86 38.47 -12.73
N SER A 469 11.34 38.62 -11.49
CA SER A 469 12.41 39.56 -11.16
C SER A 469 13.81 39.11 -11.61
N LEU A 470 13.99 37.80 -11.85
CA LEU A 470 15.27 37.16 -12.15
C LEU A 470 15.70 37.39 -13.60
N LYS A 471 17.01 37.49 -13.84
CA LYS A 471 17.61 37.77 -15.15
C LYS A 471 17.37 36.62 -16.13
N LEU A 472 17.51 35.37 -15.69
CA LEU A 472 17.24 34.18 -16.50
C LEU A 472 15.81 34.16 -17.05
N VAL A 473 14.84 34.56 -16.21
CA VAL A 473 13.42 34.61 -16.58
C VAL A 473 13.12 35.81 -17.49
N LYS A 474 13.69 36.99 -17.21
CA LYS A 474 13.57 38.18 -18.08
C LYS A 474 14.12 37.93 -19.48
N ASP A 475 15.16 37.11 -19.58
CA ASP A 475 15.75 36.67 -20.86
C ASP A 475 14.97 35.53 -21.53
N LYS A 476 13.80 35.14 -20.99
CA LYS A 476 12.90 34.10 -21.51
C LYS A 476 13.52 32.70 -21.57
N LYS A 477 14.43 32.39 -20.65
CA LYS A 477 15.13 31.09 -20.55
C LYS A 477 14.61 30.21 -19.42
N CYS A 478 13.36 30.38 -19.01
CA CYS A 478 12.76 29.60 -17.94
C CYS A 478 11.30 29.30 -18.29
N SER A 479 10.86 28.07 -18.06
CA SER A 479 9.45 27.67 -18.19
C SER A 479 9.02 26.78 -17.03
N ILE A 480 7.71 26.81 -16.77
CA ILE A 480 7.04 25.92 -15.84
C ILE A 480 6.38 24.80 -16.65
N GLU A 481 6.61 23.57 -16.22
CA GLU A 481 6.25 22.36 -16.94
C GLU A 481 5.38 21.42 -16.09
N SER A 482 4.72 20.48 -16.77
CA SER A 482 3.92 19.43 -16.12
C SER A 482 4.81 18.37 -15.45
N ARG A 483 4.19 17.33 -14.89
CA ARG A 483 4.92 16.16 -14.37
C ARG A 483 5.29 15.23 -15.52
N TYR A 484 6.55 14.81 -15.55
CA TYR A 484 7.08 13.85 -16.53
C TYR A 484 7.89 12.75 -15.82
N ASN A 485 8.05 11.61 -16.47
CA ASN A 485 9.05 10.63 -16.05
C ASN A 485 10.45 11.23 -16.25
N THR A 486 11.30 11.13 -15.23
CA THR A 486 12.61 11.81 -15.19
C THR A 486 13.48 11.42 -16.37
N LEU A 487 13.77 10.12 -16.57
CA LEU A 487 14.69 9.68 -17.63
C LEU A 487 14.12 9.93 -19.03
N SER A 488 12.80 9.84 -19.19
CA SER A 488 12.11 10.26 -20.41
C SER A 488 12.36 11.73 -20.72
N PHE A 489 12.14 12.60 -19.74
CA PHE A 489 12.33 14.04 -19.90
C PHE A 489 13.80 14.40 -20.18
N MET A 490 14.74 13.75 -19.50
CA MET A 490 16.17 13.94 -19.74
C MET A 490 16.57 13.49 -21.14
N LYS A 491 16.09 12.33 -21.61
CA LYS A 491 16.36 11.82 -22.96
C LYS A 491 15.93 12.78 -24.07
N ASP A 492 14.87 13.53 -23.89
CA ASP A 492 14.30 14.35 -24.96
C ASP A 492 14.58 15.86 -24.81
N TYR A 493 14.68 16.37 -23.58
CA TYR A 493 14.58 17.82 -23.35
C TYR A 493 15.74 18.45 -22.57
N ALA A 494 16.36 17.76 -21.62
CA ALA A 494 17.30 18.36 -20.67
C ALA A 494 18.64 17.64 -20.57
N ASP A 495 19.68 18.36 -20.15
CA ASP A 495 21.06 17.86 -20.11
C ASP A 495 21.61 17.75 -18.69
N VAL A 496 21.14 18.61 -17.77
CA VAL A 496 21.59 18.64 -16.36
C VAL A 496 20.38 18.69 -15.44
N VAL A 497 20.46 18.02 -14.29
CA VAL A 497 19.45 18.12 -13.24
C VAL A 497 20.02 18.85 -12.04
N LEU A 498 19.19 19.72 -11.46
CA LEU A 498 19.47 20.39 -10.22
C LEU A 498 18.39 20.08 -9.19
N SER A 499 18.80 19.59 -8.04
CA SER A 499 17.89 19.24 -6.95
C SER A 499 18.38 19.84 -5.64
N HIS A 500 17.44 20.33 -4.85
CA HIS A 500 17.72 20.79 -3.50
C HIS A 500 16.59 20.32 -2.59
N GLN A 501 16.96 19.59 -1.55
CA GLN A 501 15.99 19.03 -0.62
C GLN A 501 16.41 19.26 0.82
N TRP A 502 15.47 19.69 1.65
CA TRP A 502 15.67 19.90 3.08
C TRP A 502 15.21 18.66 3.85
N GLY A 503 16.10 18.11 4.69
CA GLY A 503 15.81 16.91 5.50
C GLY A 503 15.49 15.66 4.67
N ASN A 504 15.92 15.59 3.40
CA ASN A 504 15.76 14.39 2.57
C ASN A 504 17.04 14.06 1.76
N PRO A 505 18.17 13.76 2.43
CA PRO A 505 19.47 13.50 1.80
C PRO A 505 19.61 12.16 1.05
N LEU A 506 18.53 11.42 0.80
CA LEU A 506 18.52 10.22 -0.03
C LEU A 506 17.22 10.21 -0.86
N ASN A 507 17.35 10.25 -2.18
CA ASN A 507 16.23 10.29 -3.11
C ASN A 507 16.58 9.52 -4.38
N TYR A 508 15.70 8.62 -4.83
CA TYR A 508 15.92 7.78 -6.02
C TYR A 508 16.25 8.58 -7.28
N LEU A 509 15.76 9.82 -7.39
CA LEU A 509 16.14 10.74 -8.45
C LEU A 509 17.66 10.83 -8.64
N TYR A 510 18.42 10.89 -7.55
CA TYR A 510 19.89 11.03 -7.60
C TYR A 510 20.54 9.78 -8.17
N PHE A 511 20.06 8.62 -7.74
CA PHE A 511 20.59 7.31 -8.11
C PHE A 511 20.28 7.00 -9.57
N ASP A 512 19.02 7.18 -10.00
CA ASP A 512 18.59 6.89 -11.36
C ASP A 512 19.36 7.74 -12.39
N LEU A 513 19.56 9.04 -12.10
CA LEU A 513 20.30 9.95 -12.97
C LEU A 513 21.79 9.63 -13.01
N ALA A 514 22.42 9.51 -11.84
CA ALA A 514 23.85 9.23 -11.73
C ALA A 514 24.22 7.88 -12.35
N TRP A 515 23.39 6.84 -12.14
CA TRP A 515 23.56 5.51 -12.72
C TRP A 515 23.57 5.51 -14.26
N MET A 516 22.76 6.40 -14.85
CA MET A 516 22.61 6.57 -16.30
C MET A 516 23.55 7.63 -16.88
N GLY A 517 24.45 8.19 -16.07
CA GLY A 517 25.44 9.17 -16.49
C GLY A 517 24.93 10.60 -16.59
N TRP A 518 23.68 10.88 -16.23
CA TRP A 518 23.17 12.25 -16.24
C TRP A 518 23.77 13.05 -15.07
N PRO A 519 24.28 14.27 -15.32
CA PRO A 519 24.80 15.12 -14.26
C PRO A 519 23.65 15.60 -13.37
N ILE A 520 23.71 15.23 -12.09
CA ILE A 520 22.78 15.67 -11.04
C ILE A 520 23.58 16.43 -9.98
N LEU A 521 23.26 17.70 -9.78
CA LEU A 521 23.81 18.51 -8.68
C LEU A 521 22.80 18.56 -7.52
N HIS A 522 23.22 18.17 -6.32
CA HIS A 522 22.35 18.11 -5.14
C HIS A 522 23.05 18.40 -3.81
N ASN A 523 22.27 18.64 -2.75
CA ASN A 523 22.74 18.96 -1.40
C ASN A 523 22.71 17.79 -0.41
N ALA A 524 22.69 16.56 -0.93
CA ALA A 524 22.33 15.38 -0.16
C ALA A 524 23.56 14.79 0.59
N TYR A 525 23.70 15.14 1.87
CA TYR A 525 24.91 14.85 2.65
C TYR A 525 25.16 13.36 2.95
N LEU A 526 24.15 12.48 2.81
CA LEU A 526 24.30 11.04 3.01
C LEU A 526 24.83 10.31 1.77
N CYS A 527 24.90 10.97 0.61
CA CYS A 527 25.41 10.39 -0.62
C CYS A 527 26.30 11.37 -1.41
N LYS A 528 27.25 12.03 -0.73
CA LYS A 528 28.13 13.07 -1.31
C LYS A 528 28.96 12.61 -2.52
N ASN A 529 29.20 11.31 -2.62
CA ASN A 529 29.97 10.65 -3.68
C ASN A 529 29.09 10.17 -4.86
N ILE A 530 27.79 10.39 -4.81
CA ILE A 530 26.86 10.16 -5.91
C ILE A 530 26.56 11.52 -6.54
N GLY A 531 26.58 11.61 -7.86
CA GLY A 531 26.38 12.85 -8.60
C GLY A 531 27.44 13.92 -8.30
N TYR A 532 27.00 15.17 -8.35
CA TYR A 532 27.76 16.32 -7.89
C TYR A 532 27.11 16.87 -6.63
N PHE A 533 27.94 17.24 -5.66
CA PHE A 533 27.49 17.65 -4.34
C PHE A 533 27.86 19.11 -4.02
N TYR A 534 26.98 19.78 -3.28
CA TYR A 534 27.27 21.02 -2.56
C TYR A 534 26.67 20.94 -1.15
N ASP A 535 27.26 21.65 -0.19
CA ASP A 535 26.84 21.48 1.20
C ASP A 535 25.65 22.36 1.60
N ASN A 536 24.67 21.76 2.29
CA ASN A 536 23.55 22.43 2.92
C ASN A 536 22.82 23.43 1.99
N PHE A 537 22.72 24.70 2.40
CA PHE A 537 22.10 25.81 1.68
C PHE A 537 23.13 26.73 1.00
N ASN A 538 24.34 26.25 0.73
CA ASN A 538 25.37 27.07 0.09
C ASN A 538 25.14 27.19 -1.42
N LEU A 539 24.16 28.04 -1.79
CA LEU A 539 23.71 28.21 -3.17
C LEU A 539 24.75 28.88 -4.07
N VAL A 540 25.68 29.65 -3.50
CA VAL A 540 26.79 30.27 -4.24
C VAL A 540 27.78 29.21 -4.68
N ASP A 541 28.24 28.35 -3.76
CA ASP A 541 29.13 27.24 -4.12
C ASP A 541 28.44 26.27 -5.07
N ALA A 542 27.15 26.01 -4.87
CA ALA A 542 26.36 25.22 -5.81
C ALA A 542 26.35 25.83 -7.22
N SER A 543 26.25 27.16 -7.34
CA SER A 543 26.28 27.82 -8.65
C SER A 543 27.65 27.72 -9.33
N ILE A 544 28.75 27.82 -8.58
CA ILE A 544 30.11 27.61 -9.09
C ILE A 544 30.29 26.16 -9.54
N GLN A 545 29.76 25.21 -8.75
CA GLN A 545 29.78 23.79 -9.11
C GLN A 545 28.96 23.52 -10.37
N LEU A 546 27.79 24.15 -10.50
CA LEU A 546 26.96 24.07 -11.71
C LEU A 546 27.74 24.60 -12.93
N GLU A 547 28.40 25.74 -12.83
CA GLU A 547 29.24 26.28 -13.92
C GLU A 547 30.33 25.30 -14.36
N LYS A 548 30.99 24.61 -13.42
CA LYS A 548 31.97 23.55 -13.74
C LYS A 548 31.33 22.38 -14.46
N ILE A 549 30.18 21.89 -13.97
CA ILE A 549 29.45 20.77 -14.58
C ILE A 549 29.12 21.07 -16.05
N LEU A 550 28.65 22.29 -16.33
CA LEU A 550 28.28 22.74 -17.67
C LEU A 550 29.45 22.66 -18.67
N VAL A 551 30.70 22.75 -18.20
CA VAL A 551 31.92 22.79 -19.04
C VAL A 551 32.70 21.48 -19.04
N GLU A 552 32.69 20.74 -17.92
CA GLU A 552 33.62 19.64 -17.68
C GLU A 552 32.97 18.26 -17.74
N HIS A 553 31.66 18.13 -17.49
CA HIS A 553 31.00 16.82 -17.40
C HIS A 553 31.19 15.98 -18.68
N ASP A 554 31.04 16.61 -19.84
CA ASP A 554 31.18 15.95 -21.15
C ASP A 554 32.56 15.32 -21.39
N LYS A 555 33.59 15.80 -20.69
CA LYS A 555 34.98 15.32 -20.85
C LYS A 555 35.25 14.03 -20.07
N ASN A 556 34.38 13.68 -19.12
CA ASN A 556 34.64 12.63 -18.12
C ASN A 556 33.45 11.67 -17.93
N ILE A 557 32.58 11.51 -18.94
CA ILE A 557 31.31 10.75 -18.83
C ILE A 557 31.56 9.31 -18.33
N ASP A 558 32.52 8.59 -18.94
CA ASP A 558 32.80 7.20 -18.58
C ASP A 558 33.29 7.07 -17.13
N LEU A 559 34.15 8.00 -16.71
CA LEU A 559 34.64 8.06 -15.33
C LEU A 559 33.48 8.35 -14.37
N TYR A 560 32.62 9.32 -14.70
CA TYR A 560 31.45 9.67 -13.89
C TYR A 560 30.52 8.46 -13.70
N ILE A 561 30.19 7.74 -14.78
CA ILE A 561 29.34 6.54 -14.68
C ILE A 561 30.00 5.50 -13.77
N LYS A 562 31.29 5.21 -14.00
CA LYS A 562 32.03 4.22 -13.22
C LYS A 562 32.03 4.56 -11.72
N THR A 563 32.45 5.76 -11.35
CA THR A 563 32.56 6.17 -9.93
C THR A 563 31.20 6.19 -9.24
N ASN A 564 30.14 6.59 -9.95
CA ASN A 564 28.79 6.60 -9.40
C ASN A 564 28.27 5.18 -9.16
N ARG A 565 28.48 4.25 -10.10
CA ARG A 565 28.07 2.84 -9.92
C ARG A 565 28.81 2.17 -8.76
N GLU A 566 30.11 2.45 -8.63
CA GLU A 566 30.91 2.00 -7.48
C GLU A 566 30.39 2.58 -6.15
N ALA A 567 30.03 3.87 -6.12
CA ALA A 567 29.45 4.52 -4.94
C ALA A 567 28.05 3.99 -4.58
N ILE A 568 27.25 3.63 -5.60
CA ILE A 568 25.87 3.14 -5.45
C ILE A 568 25.82 1.69 -4.97
N ASP A 569 26.88 0.90 -5.19
CA ASP A 569 26.89 -0.55 -4.89
C ASP A 569 26.41 -0.89 -3.47
N ILE A 570 26.75 -0.07 -2.47
CA ILE A 570 26.36 -0.29 -1.07
C ILE A 570 24.84 -0.27 -0.82
N TYR A 571 24.06 0.25 -1.76
CA TYR A 571 22.60 0.34 -1.69
C TYR A 571 21.90 -0.75 -2.53
N LEU A 572 22.64 -1.52 -3.34
CA LEU A 572 22.08 -2.53 -4.22
C LEU A 572 21.59 -3.76 -3.45
N PRO A 573 20.44 -4.37 -3.82
CA PRO A 573 19.97 -5.64 -3.29
C PRO A 573 20.99 -6.79 -3.37
N THR A 574 21.98 -6.70 -4.26
CA THR A 574 23.06 -7.70 -4.43
C THR A 574 24.22 -7.51 -3.45
N ASN A 575 24.31 -6.37 -2.76
CA ASN A 575 25.40 -6.09 -1.83
C ASN A 575 25.29 -6.94 -0.55
N LEU A 576 26.34 -7.71 -0.27
CA LEU A 576 26.35 -8.68 0.84
C LEU A 576 26.32 -8.03 2.22
N GLU A 577 26.91 -6.83 2.39
CA GLU A 577 26.86 -6.13 3.67
C GLU A 577 25.46 -5.61 3.97
N LEU A 578 24.78 -5.05 2.96
CA LEU A 578 23.39 -4.63 3.07
C LEU A 578 22.47 -5.82 3.41
N GLN A 579 22.65 -6.94 2.71
CA GLN A 579 21.97 -8.21 3.00
C GLN A 579 22.19 -8.66 4.44
N ASN A 580 23.44 -8.64 4.93
CA ASN A 580 23.76 -9.03 6.29
C ASN A 580 23.13 -8.11 7.35
N LYS A 581 23.03 -6.81 7.08
CA LYS A 581 22.34 -5.86 7.98
C LYS A 581 20.86 -6.20 8.09
N TYR A 582 20.15 -6.36 6.97
CA TYR A 582 18.72 -6.71 6.99
C TYR A 582 18.44 -8.10 7.56
N LYS A 583 19.33 -9.07 7.29
CA LYS A 583 19.26 -10.39 7.92
C LYS A 583 19.26 -10.26 9.44
N LYS A 584 20.21 -9.51 10.01
CA LYS A 584 20.29 -9.27 11.46
C LYS A 584 19.06 -8.55 12.00
N LEU A 585 18.57 -7.52 11.30
CA LEU A 585 17.36 -6.79 11.69
C LEU A 585 16.15 -7.73 11.86
N ILE A 586 15.93 -8.63 10.89
CA ILE A 586 14.82 -9.59 10.97
C ILE A 586 15.02 -10.60 12.11
N PHE A 587 16.23 -11.14 12.30
CA PHE A 587 16.49 -12.08 13.40
C PHE A 587 16.30 -11.45 14.78
N ASN A 588 16.68 -10.18 14.93
CA ASN A 588 16.53 -9.45 16.19
C ASN A 588 15.07 -9.26 16.61
N LEU A 589 14.10 -9.32 15.69
CA LEU A 589 12.66 -9.27 16.03
C LEU A 589 12.19 -10.47 16.86
N PHE A 590 12.93 -11.58 16.83
CA PHE A 590 12.62 -12.83 17.53
C PHE A 590 13.49 -13.10 18.76
N SER A 591 14.46 -12.22 19.05
CA SER A 591 15.42 -12.38 20.15
C SER A 591 14.92 -11.78 21.47
#